data_AF-A0A941UHF5-F1
#
_entry.id   AF-A0A941UHF5-F1
#
_cell.length_a   1.000
_cell.length_b   1.000
_cell.length_c   1.000
_cell.angle_alpha   90.00
_cell.angle_beta   90.00
_cell.angle_gamma   90.00
#
_symmetry.space_group_name_H-M   'P 1'
#
loop_
_entity.id
_entity.type
_entity.pdbx_description
1 polymer ?
#
loop_
_entity_poly.entity_id
_entity_poly.type
_entity_poly.pdbx_seq_one_letter_code
_entity_poly.pdbx_strand_id
1 'polypeptide(L)'
;MQVVYQDNKYGMVKPSLLDELITAGKIKKFLRSEGWATVGIDPMRGTGGYYSGPERRNNPLLELMNRTKKQLITELLEIRQRVIELEASAIAHREVAQVLQESEQRFRQVAESSGEFIWEVDANGLYTYANPVVEEMLGYRPEELIGKKHFYDFFDPDMRDTLKKTAFEVFAKKATFRNFINPNVHKNGNKSILETSGSPILDNKGNL
;
A
#
# COMPACT_ATOMS: atom_id res chain seq x y z
N MET A 1 -5.92 24.91 50.28
CA MET A 1 -6.50 25.79 49.24
C MET A 1 -5.38 26.64 48.66
N GLN A 2 -5.25 26.73 47.34
CA GLN A 2 -4.19 27.53 46.72
C GLN A 2 -4.54 29.02 46.80
N VAL A 3 -3.55 29.86 47.07
CA VAL A 3 -3.68 31.32 47.15
C VAL A 3 -2.53 32.01 46.44
N VAL A 4 -2.75 33.26 46.04
CA VAL A 4 -1.73 34.20 45.58
C VAL A 4 -1.68 35.35 46.58
N TYR A 5 -0.53 35.58 47.17
CA TYR A 5 -0.28 36.67 48.11
C TYR A 5 -0.14 38.02 47.39
N GLN A 6 -0.16 39.12 48.14
CA GLN A 6 0.01 40.47 47.57
C GLN A 6 1.35 40.66 46.84
N ASP A 7 2.38 39.94 47.26
CA ASP A 7 3.70 39.90 46.61
C ASP A 7 3.76 38.97 45.37
N ASN A 8 2.60 38.53 44.87
CA ASN A 8 2.42 37.58 43.76
C ASN A 8 3.04 36.19 43.99
N LYS A 9 3.38 35.81 45.22
CA LYS A 9 3.82 34.44 45.52
C LYS A 9 2.63 33.50 45.64
N TYR A 10 2.81 32.26 45.18
CA TYR A 10 1.84 31.19 45.33
C TYR A 10 2.05 30.46 46.66
N GLY A 11 0.95 30.08 47.31
CA GLY A 11 1.01 29.27 48.51
C GLY A 11 -0.24 28.43 48.74
N MET A 12 -0.16 27.57 49.74
CA MET A 12 -1.26 26.73 50.20
C MET A 12 -1.66 27.15 51.62
N VAL A 13 -2.95 27.40 51.83
CA VAL A 13 -3.51 27.75 53.14
C VAL A 13 -4.65 26.79 53.51
N LYS A 14 -4.83 26.56 54.81
CA LYS A 14 -6.01 25.84 55.30
C LYS A 14 -7.27 26.68 55.04
N PRO A 15 -8.39 26.08 54.61
CA PRO A 15 -9.63 26.83 54.37
C PRO A 15 -10.08 27.69 55.56
N SER A 16 -9.85 27.21 56.79
CA SER A 16 -10.20 27.92 58.03
C SER A 16 -9.43 29.23 58.25
N LEU A 17 -8.27 29.41 57.62
CA LEU A 17 -7.43 30.62 57.74
C LEU A 17 -7.66 31.60 56.58
N LEU A 18 -8.50 31.24 55.61
CA LEU A 18 -8.70 32.06 54.42
C LEU A 18 -9.31 33.42 54.78
N ASP A 19 -10.37 33.43 55.58
CA ASP A 19 -11.09 34.65 55.93
C ASP A 19 -10.22 35.63 56.73
N GLU A 20 -9.37 35.11 57.62
CA GLU A 20 -8.39 35.90 58.36
C GLU A 20 -7.36 36.54 57.42
N LEU A 21 -6.83 35.78 56.45
CA LEU A 21 -5.86 36.27 55.48
C LEU A 21 -6.45 37.28 54.48
N ILE A 22 -7.73 37.11 54.12
CA ILE A 22 -8.51 38.08 53.33
C ILE A 22 -8.69 39.37 54.13
N THR A 23 -9.13 39.26 55.39
CA THR A 23 -9.38 40.42 56.27
C THR A 23 -8.10 41.19 56.58
N ALA A 24 -6.99 40.48 56.77
CA ALA A 24 -5.67 41.07 56.96
C ALA A 24 -5.06 41.63 55.65
N GLY A 25 -5.75 41.51 54.51
CA GLY A 25 -5.30 42.02 53.20
C GLY A 25 -4.09 41.31 52.62
N LYS A 26 -3.73 40.12 53.14
CA LYS A 26 -2.46 39.42 52.79
C LYS A 26 -2.53 38.66 51.47
N ILE A 27 -3.73 38.31 51.00
CA ILE A 27 -3.93 37.57 49.77
C ILE A 27 -4.71 38.38 48.73
N LYS A 28 -4.35 38.19 47.47
CA LYS A 28 -4.96 38.84 46.30
C LYS A 28 -5.88 37.90 45.53
N LYS A 29 -5.59 36.59 45.49
CA LYS A 29 -6.46 35.57 44.85
C LYS A 29 -6.45 34.25 45.59
N PHE A 30 -7.49 33.44 45.43
CA PHE A 30 -7.55 32.06 45.94
C PHE A 30 -8.28 31.12 44.96
N LEU A 31 -7.89 29.85 44.93
CA LEU A 31 -8.44 28.83 44.02
C LEU A 31 -9.60 28.08 44.68
N ARG A 32 -10.78 28.12 44.05
CA ARG A 32 -11.95 27.28 44.36
C ARG A 32 -12.00 26.09 43.39
N SER A 33 -12.90 25.14 43.64
CA SER A 33 -13.17 24.02 42.72
C SER A 33 -13.49 24.46 41.28
N GLU A 34 -14.03 25.68 41.11
CA GLU A 34 -14.44 26.23 39.82
C GLU A 34 -13.45 27.27 39.24
N GLY A 35 -12.32 27.54 39.89
CA GLY A 35 -11.29 28.48 39.41
C GLY A 35 -10.85 29.56 40.42
N TRP A 36 -10.09 30.56 39.95
CA TRP A 36 -9.51 31.61 40.79
C TRP A 36 -10.50 32.74 41.12
N ALA A 37 -10.67 33.04 42.41
CA ALA A 37 -11.38 34.21 42.92
C ALA A 37 -10.40 35.32 43.34
N THR A 38 -10.74 36.59 43.12
CA THR A 38 -9.88 37.76 43.43
C THR A 38 -10.42 38.52 44.65
N VAL A 39 -9.52 39.00 45.50
CA VAL A 39 -9.82 39.72 46.74
C VAL A 39 -9.68 41.23 46.46
N GLY A 40 -10.78 41.88 46.06
CA GLY A 40 -10.84 43.33 45.80
C GLY A 40 -11.93 43.76 44.80
N ILE A 41 -12.74 44.74 45.21
CA ILE A 41 -14.00 45.24 44.62
C ILE A 41 -15.03 44.13 44.35
N ASP A 42 -15.66 43.67 45.43
CA ASP A 42 -16.96 43.00 45.36
C ASP A 42 -17.98 43.96 46.04
N PRO A 43 -18.83 44.69 45.28
CA PRO A 43 -19.78 45.64 45.86
C PRO A 43 -20.90 44.99 46.69
N MET A 44 -20.93 43.66 46.82
CA MET A 44 -22.06 42.90 47.37
C MET A 44 -21.69 42.09 48.62
N ARG A 45 -21.21 42.75 49.68
CA ARG A 45 -21.40 42.23 51.06
C ARG A 45 -22.26 43.19 51.88
N GLY A 46 -23.44 43.50 51.34
CA GLY A 46 -24.59 43.91 52.13
C GLY A 46 -25.23 42.68 52.78
N THR A 47 -25.81 42.85 53.96
CA THR A 47 -26.49 41.82 54.76
C THR A 47 -27.69 41.23 54.00
N GLY A 48 -27.48 40.10 53.33
CA GLY A 48 -28.53 39.37 52.59
C GLY A 48 -27.93 38.49 51.50
N GLY A 49 -27.72 37.21 51.81
CA GLY A 49 -26.94 36.28 50.99
C GLY A 49 -27.59 35.87 49.66
N TYR A 50 -27.48 36.70 48.63
CA TYR A 50 -27.61 36.25 47.23
C TYR A 50 -26.50 36.84 46.37
N TYR A 51 -25.75 35.96 45.70
CA TYR A 51 -24.67 36.29 44.78
C TYR A 51 -25.26 36.41 43.37
N SER A 52 -25.29 37.61 42.79
CA SER A 52 -25.46 37.82 41.35
C SER A 52 -24.09 38.14 40.73
N GLY A 53 -23.28 37.10 40.53
CA GLY A 53 -21.98 37.25 39.86
C GLY A 53 -22.16 37.73 38.42
N PRO A 54 -21.18 38.45 37.85
CA PRO A 54 -21.26 38.90 36.47
C PRO A 54 -21.37 37.66 35.58
N GLU A 55 -22.34 37.69 34.67
CA GLU A 55 -22.59 36.70 33.63
C GLU A 55 -21.28 36.12 33.11
N ARG A 56 -21.25 34.80 32.85
CA ARG A 56 -20.19 34.12 32.10
C ARG A 56 -19.91 34.97 30.85
N ARG A 57 -18.90 35.83 30.88
CA ARG A 57 -18.45 36.53 29.69
C ARG A 57 -17.99 35.43 28.75
N ASN A 58 -18.74 35.24 27.66
CA ASN A 58 -18.31 34.49 26.49
C ASN A 58 -16.87 34.91 26.19
N ASN A 59 -15.89 34.06 26.54
CA ASN A 59 -14.50 34.33 26.27
C ASN A 59 -14.25 33.84 24.84
N PRO A 60 -14.16 34.74 23.84
CA PRO A 60 -14.11 34.34 22.44
C PRO A 60 -12.85 33.53 22.14
N LEU A 61 -11.76 33.77 22.88
CA LEU A 61 -10.51 33.02 22.73
C LEU A 61 -10.64 31.57 23.20
N LEU A 62 -11.39 31.31 24.28
CA LEU A 62 -11.63 29.96 24.77
C LEU A 62 -12.55 29.19 23.82
N GLU A 63 -13.55 29.86 23.27
CA GLU A 63 -14.47 29.27 22.30
C GLU A 63 -13.76 28.97 20.96
N LEU A 64 -12.90 29.88 20.50
CA LEU A 64 -12.05 29.69 19.33
C LEU A 64 -11.09 28.51 19.55
N MET A 65 -10.36 28.46 20.68
CA MET A 65 -9.48 27.33 21.00
C MET A 65 -10.22 25.99 21.04
N ASN A 66 -11.43 25.95 21.58
CA ASN A 66 -12.23 24.73 21.61
C ASN A 66 -12.69 24.31 20.21
N ARG A 67 -13.06 25.26 19.34
CA ARG A 67 -13.38 24.99 17.93
C ARG A 67 -12.16 24.48 17.17
N THR A 68 -11.01 25.13 17.31
CA THR A 68 -9.75 24.71 16.68
C THR A 68 -9.32 23.32 17.17
N LYS A 69 -9.40 23.06 18.48
CA LYS A 69 -9.08 21.74 19.04
C LYS A 69 -10.00 20.65 18.49
N LYS A 70 -11.30 20.95 18.35
CA LYS A 70 -12.27 20.01 17.76
C LYS A 70 -11.96 19.73 16.29
N GLN A 71 -11.63 20.75 15.50
CA GLN A 71 -11.21 20.59 14.10
C GLN A 71 -9.96 19.71 13.99
N LEU A 72 -8.92 19.99 14.77
CA LEU A 72 -7.69 19.20 14.77
C LEU A 72 -7.92 17.74 15.15
N ILE A 73 -8.83 17.46 16.10
CA ILE A 73 -9.20 16.08 16.46
C ILE A 73 -9.89 15.39 15.28
N THR A 74 -10.80 16.07 14.59
CA THR A 74 -11.47 15.51 13.40
C THR A 74 -10.47 15.20 12.29
N GLU A 75 -9.61 16.15 11.94
CA GLU A 75 -8.57 15.93 10.92
C GLU A 75 -7.61 14.79 11.30
N LEU A 76 -7.22 14.70 12.58
CA LEU A 76 -6.38 13.61 13.08
C LEU A 76 -7.06 12.24 12.96
N LEU A 77 -8.37 12.16 13.24
CA LEU A 77 -9.13 10.91 13.10
C LEU A 77 -9.25 10.49 11.63
N GLU A 78 -9.49 11.44 10.72
CA GLU A 78 -9.53 11.18 9.28
C GLU A 78 -8.18 10.69 8.75
N ILE A 79 -7.08 11.33 9.15
CA ILE A 79 -5.74 10.90 8.77
C ILE A 79 -5.45 9.49 9.30
N ARG A 80 -5.77 9.22 10.58
CA ARG A 80 -5.59 7.87 11.15
C ARG A 80 -6.37 6.81 10.38
N GLN A 81 -7.61 7.11 9.99
CA GLN A 81 -8.42 6.19 9.21
C GLN A 81 -7.78 5.89 7.85
N ARG A 82 -7.30 6.92 7.14
CA ARG A 82 -6.57 6.75 5.88
C ARG A 82 -5.28 5.94 6.03
N VAL A 83 -4.54 6.14 7.12
CA VAL A 83 -3.31 5.36 7.39
C VAL A 83 -3.62 3.88 7.54
N ILE A 84 -4.67 3.53 8.29
CA ILE A 84 -5.08 2.12 8.45
C ILE A 84 -5.45 1.50 7.09
N GLU A 85 -6.18 2.23 6.25
CA GLU A 85 -6.57 1.77 4.91
C GLU A 85 -5.35 1.54 4.00
N LEU A 86 -4.39 2.47 4.03
CA LEU A 86 -3.14 2.34 3.26
C LEU A 86 -2.27 1.18 3.75
N GLU A 87 -2.16 0.99 5.06
CA GLU A 87 -1.43 -0.14 5.64
C GLU A 87 -2.07 -1.47 5.25
N ALA A 88 -3.40 -1.58 5.34
CA ALA A 88 -4.12 -2.77 4.93
C ALA A 88 -3.94 -3.07 3.43
N SER A 89 -4.05 -2.05 2.58
CA SER A 89 -3.80 -2.17 1.14
C SER A 89 -2.35 -2.61 0.86
N ALA A 90 -1.36 -2.03 1.54
CA ALA A 90 0.04 -2.39 1.36
C ALA A 90 0.33 -3.84 1.79
N ILE A 91 -0.28 -4.33 2.87
CA ILE A 91 -0.18 -5.73 3.31
C ILE A 91 -0.79 -6.65 2.24
N ALA A 92 -2.02 -6.37 1.80
CA ALA A 92 -2.68 -7.16 0.76
C ALA A 92 -1.86 -7.20 -0.55
N HIS A 93 -1.29 -6.08 -0.98
CA HIS A 93 -0.42 -6.03 -2.15
C HIS A 93 0.85 -6.88 -1.98
N ARG A 94 1.46 -6.88 -0.80
CA ARG A 94 2.64 -7.72 -0.52
C ARG A 94 2.31 -9.20 -0.51
N GLU A 95 1.18 -9.59 0.09
CA GLU A 95 0.74 -10.98 0.12
C GLU A 95 0.48 -11.50 -1.30
N VAL A 96 -0.23 -10.72 -2.14
CA VAL A 96 -0.46 -11.07 -3.55
C VAL A 96 0.86 -11.17 -4.32
N ALA A 97 1.78 -10.22 -4.12
CA ALA A 97 3.08 -10.25 -4.79
C ALA A 97 3.91 -11.46 -4.36
N GLN A 98 3.88 -11.84 -3.08
CA GLN A 98 4.59 -13.01 -2.56
C GLN A 98 4.01 -14.30 -3.14
N VAL A 99 2.68 -14.47 -3.13
CA VAL A 99 2.02 -15.65 -3.70
C VAL A 99 2.32 -15.77 -5.20
N LEU A 100 2.32 -14.66 -5.93
CA LEU A 100 2.70 -14.62 -7.34
C LEU A 100 4.15 -15.07 -7.53
N GLN A 101 5.08 -14.50 -6.75
CA GLN A 101 6.50 -14.84 -6.83
C GLN A 101 6.76 -16.32 -6.50
N GLU A 102 6.13 -16.86 -5.45
CA GLU A 102 6.25 -18.27 -5.07
C GLU A 102 5.68 -19.19 -6.18
N SER A 103 4.55 -18.82 -6.79
CA SER A 103 3.98 -19.57 -7.92
C SER A 103 4.88 -19.53 -9.14
N GLU A 104 5.46 -18.38 -9.47
CA GLU A 104 6.38 -18.23 -10.60
C GLU A 104 7.65 -19.04 -10.39
N GLN A 105 8.22 -19.01 -9.18
CA GLN A 105 9.39 -19.81 -8.83
C GLN A 105 9.10 -21.30 -8.93
N ARG A 106 7.95 -21.75 -8.41
CA ARG A 106 7.53 -23.15 -8.50
C ARG A 106 7.31 -23.56 -9.96
N PHE A 107 6.65 -22.73 -10.77
CA PHE A 107 6.48 -22.99 -12.19
C PHE A 107 7.83 -23.13 -12.89
N ARG A 108 8.76 -22.20 -12.64
CA ARG A 108 10.11 -22.23 -13.20
C ARG A 108 10.87 -23.50 -12.82
N GLN A 109 10.84 -23.90 -11.55
CA GLN A 109 11.49 -25.13 -11.09
C GLN A 109 10.92 -26.38 -11.77
N VAL A 110 9.59 -26.48 -11.88
CA VAL A 110 8.95 -27.61 -12.56
C VAL A 110 9.32 -27.62 -14.04
N ALA A 111 9.25 -26.46 -14.70
CA ALA A 111 9.59 -26.29 -16.11
C ALA A 111 11.06 -26.59 -16.42
N GLU A 112 11.98 -26.28 -15.52
CA GLU A 112 13.41 -26.60 -15.67
C GLU A 112 13.69 -28.09 -15.39
N SER A 113 12.96 -28.69 -14.44
CA SER A 113 13.15 -30.10 -14.07
C SER A 113 12.55 -31.11 -15.06
N SER A 114 11.65 -30.69 -15.95
CA SER A 114 11.01 -31.60 -16.91
C SER A 114 11.96 -32.07 -18.01
N GLY A 115 13.04 -31.33 -18.27
CA GLY A 115 13.92 -31.55 -19.42
C GLY A 115 13.26 -31.28 -20.77
N GLU A 116 12.05 -30.69 -20.78
CA GLU A 116 11.34 -30.33 -22.00
C GLU A 116 11.55 -28.84 -22.31
N PHE A 117 11.63 -28.50 -23.60
CA PHE A 117 11.65 -27.11 -24.02
C PHE A 117 10.23 -26.54 -23.94
N ILE A 118 9.99 -25.70 -22.93
CA ILE A 118 8.73 -24.99 -22.70
C ILE A 118 8.89 -23.56 -23.19
N TRP A 119 7.96 -23.14 -24.04
CA TRP A 119 8.03 -21.86 -24.72
C TRP A 119 6.65 -21.25 -24.93
N GLU A 120 6.63 -19.95 -25.14
CA GLU A 120 5.46 -19.19 -25.57
C GLU A 120 5.86 -18.26 -26.71
N VAL A 121 4.93 -18.01 -27.62
CA VAL A 121 5.09 -17.04 -28.71
C VAL A 121 3.86 -16.15 -28.80
N ASP A 122 4.06 -14.94 -29.31
CA ASP A 122 2.95 -14.07 -29.70
C ASP A 122 2.25 -14.55 -30.99
N ALA A 123 1.20 -13.82 -31.38
CA ALA A 123 0.45 -14.11 -32.61
C ALA A 123 1.29 -14.04 -33.91
N ASN A 124 2.46 -13.39 -33.91
CA ASN A 124 3.40 -13.34 -35.03
C ASN A 124 4.45 -14.46 -34.97
N GLY A 125 4.44 -15.26 -33.89
CA GLY A 125 5.39 -16.33 -33.65
C GLY A 125 6.68 -15.89 -32.95
N LEU A 126 6.76 -14.65 -32.44
CA LEU A 126 7.91 -14.11 -31.71
C LEU A 126 7.93 -14.68 -30.30
N TYR A 127 9.06 -15.21 -29.83
CA TYR A 127 9.13 -15.77 -28.48
C TYR A 127 8.87 -14.71 -27.41
N THR A 128 7.92 -15.00 -26.52
CA THR A 128 7.61 -14.22 -25.32
C THR A 128 8.15 -14.88 -24.05
N TYR A 129 8.29 -16.21 -24.08
CA TYR A 129 8.88 -17.02 -23.01
C TYR A 129 9.65 -18.22 -23.58
N ALA A 130 10.73 -18.59 -22.91
CA ALA A 130 11.49 -19.81 -23.17
C ALA A 130 12.19 -20.24 -21.86
N ASN A 131 12.04 -21.50 -21.46
CA ASN A 131 12.81 -22.03 -20.34
C ASN A 131 14.28 -22.30 -20.73
N PRO A 132 15.22 -22.38 -19.77
CA PRO A 132 16.65 -22.59 -20.04
C PRO A 132 17.01 -23.87 -20.81
N VAL A 133 16.11 -24.87 -20.83
CA VAL A 133 16.32 -26.15 -21.55
C VAL A 133 16.60 -25.95 -23.05
N VAL A 134 16.17 -24.82 -23.63
CA VAL A 134 16.48 -24.46 -25.01
C VAL A 134 17.98 -24.35 -25.31
N GLU A 135 18.80 -24.07 -24.30
CA GLU A 135 20.25 -24.01 -24.43
C GLU A 135 20.83 -25.40 -24.72
N GLU A 136 20.31 -26.44 -24.07
CA GLU A 136 20.71 -27.82 -24.32
C GLU A 136 20.12 -28.34 -25.65
N MET A 137 18.86 -28.01 -25.96
CA MET A 137 18.18 -28.55 -27.15
C MET A 137 18.59 -27.87 -28.47
N LEU A 138 18.81 -26.56 -28.46
CA LEU A 138 19.06 -25.75 -29.66
C LEU A 138 20.31 -24.86 -29.57
N GLY A 139 20.98 -24.80 -28.42
CA GLY A 139 22.25 -24.08 -28.27
C GLY A 139 22.09 -22.58 -28.06
N TYR A 140 20.87 -22.09 -27.83
CA TYR A 140 20.58 -20.69 -27.63
C TYR A 140 20.18 -20.43 -26.19
N ARG A 141 20.55 -19.26 -25.67
CA ARG A 141 20.03 -18.82 -24.38
C ARG A 141 18.64 -18.19 -24.52
N PRO A 142 17.76 -18.24 -23.50
CA PRO A 142 16.46 -17.58 -23.53
C PRO A 142 16.52 -16.10 -23.94
N GLU A 143 17.54 -15.36 -23.53
CA GLU A 143 17.69 -13.93 -23.85
C GLU A 143 18.07 -13.66 -25.31
N GLU A 144 18.49 -14.68 -26.06
CA GLU A 144 18.72 -14.62 -27.50
C GLU A 144 17.45 -14.89 -28.31
N LEU A 145 16.42 -15.47 -27.66
CA LEU A 145 15.13 -15.82 -28.27
C LEU A 145 14.09 -14.75 -28.00
N ILE A 146 13.87 -14.43 -26.73
CA ILE A 146 12.73 -13.63 -26.27
C ILE A 146 12.81 -12.23 -26.88
N GLY A 147 11.74 -11.87 -27.61
CA GLY A 147 11.62 -10.60 -28.32
C GLY A 147 12.55 -10.42 -29.53
N LYS A 148 13.31 -11.46 -29.93
CA LYS A 148 14.34 -11.36 -30.98
C LYS A 148 14.20 -12.38 -32.11
N LYS A 149 13.62 -13.55 -31.83
CA LYS A 149 13.49 -14.64 -32.79
C LYS A 149 12.06 -15.15 -32.85
N HIS A 150 11.68 -15.62 -34.03
CA HIS A 150 10.44 -16.34 -34.21
C HIS A 150 10.69 -17.85 -34.17
N PHE A 151 9.66 -18.64 -33.83
CA PHE A 151 9.79 -20.11 -33.79
C PHE A 151 10.29 -20.71 -35.11
N TYR A 152 9.89 -20.12 -36.24
CA TYR A 152 10.25 -20.59 -37.58
C TYR A 152 11.67 -20.20 -38.00
N ASP A 153 12.38 -19.35 -37.25
CA ASP A 153 13.78 -19.01 -37.54
C ASP A 153 14.70 -20.22 -37.31
N PHE A 154 14.27 -21.17 -36.49
CA PHE A 154 14.99 -22.40 -36.19
C PHE A 154 14.70 -23.52 -37.18
N PHE A 155 13.61 -23.45 -37.95
CA PHE A 155 13.27 -24.51 -38.89
C PHE A 155 14.37 -24.70 -39.93
N ASP A 156 14.54 -25.97 -40.33
CA ASP A 156 15.36 -26.37 -41.46
C ASP A 156 15.05 -25.46 -42.67
N PRO A 157 16.06 -24.78 -43.26
CA PRO A 157 15.87 -23.85 -44.36
C PRO A 157 15.05 -24.43 -45.52
N ASP A 158 15.22 -25.72 -45.83
CA ASP A 158 14.54 -26.38 -46.95
C ASP A 158 13.04 -26.58 -46.69
N MET A 159 12.63 -26.60 -45.42
CA MET A 159 11.25 -26.86 -44.98
C MET A 159 10.58 -25.66 -44.32
N ARG A 160 11.32 -24.58 -44.06
CA ARG A 160 10.90 -23.44 -43.24
C ARG A 160 9.56 -22.86 -43.67
N ASP A 161 9.41 -22.52 -44.94
CA ASP A 161 8.20 -21.84 -45.43
C ASP A 161 6.97 -22.74 -45.34
N THR A 162 7.13 -24.02 -45.66
CA THR A 162 6.07 -25.03 -45.55
C THR A 162 5.64 -25.23 -44.10
N LEU A 163 6.59 -25.39 -43.17
CA LEU A 163 6.30 -25.58 -41.75
C LEU A 163 5.73 -24.32 -41.11
N LYS A 164 6.25 -23.14 -41.46
CA LYS A 164 5.74 -21.84 -41.02
C LYS A 164 4.28 -21.69 -41.40
N LYS A 165 3.93 -21.94 -42.67
CA LYS A 165 2.55 -21.87 -43.14
C LYS A 165 1.63 -22.81 -42.35
N THR A 166 2.03 -24.08 -42.21
CA THR A 166 1.25 -25.07 -41.45
C THR A 166 1.05 -24.64 -39.99
N ALA A 167 2.08 -24.10 -39.34
CA ALA A 167 2.00 -23.61 -37.97
C ALA A 167 1.02 -22.43 -37.84
N PHE A 168 1.03 -21.47 -38.77
CA PHE A 168 0.08 -20.36 -38.76
C PHE A 168 -1.37 -20.79 -39.06
N GLU A 169 -1.57 -21.82 -39.89
CA GLU A 169 -2.89 -22.41 -40.08
C GLU A 169 -3.42 -23.06 -38.79
N VAL A 170 -2.55 -23.62 -37.96
CA VAL A 170 -2.90 -24.12 -36.63
C VAL A 170 -3.23 -22.95 -35.68
N PHE A 171 -2.43 -21.89 -35.67
CA PHE A 171 -2.69 -20.72 -34.83
C PHE A 171 -4.03 -20.06 -35.18
N ALA A 172 -4.35 -19.95 -36.47
CA ALA A 172 -5.62 -19.42 -36.96
C ALA A 172 -6.84 -20.21 -36.46
N LYS A 173 -6.70 -21.52 -36.23
CA LYS A 173 -7.77 -22.37 -35.68
C LYS A 173 -8.01 -22.15 -34.18
N LYS A 174 -7.08 -21.50 -33.47
CA LYS A 174 -7.14 -21.27 -32.01
C LYS A 174 -7.47 -22.56 -31.25
N ALA A 175 -6.87 -23.67 -31.68
CA ALA A 175 -7.05 -24.99 -31.09
C ALA A 175 -5.72 -25.55 -30.60
N THR A 176 -5.76 -26.40 -29.57
CA THR A 176 -4.60 -27.17 -29.13
C THR A 176 -4.11 -28.08 -30.26
N PHE A 177 -2.81 -28.11 -30.48
CA PHE A 177 -2.16 -29.05 -31.37
C PHE A 177 -1.20 -29.93 -30.59
N ARG A 178 -0.97 -31.14 -31.10
CA ARG A 178 -0.06 -32.11 -30.51
C ARG A 178 0.78 -32.78 -31.58
N ASN A 179 1.93 -33.31 -31.17
CA ASN A 179 2.79 -34.16 -31.99
C ASN A 179 3.22 -33.48 -33.32
N PHE A 180 3.39 -32.16 -33.33
CA PHE A 180 3.87 -31.42 -34.51
C PHE A 180 5.38 -31.64 -34.64
N ILE A 181 5.78 -32.45 -35.61
CA ILE A 181 7.18 -32.76 -35.88
C ILE A 181 7.79 -31.61 -36.70
N ASN A 182 8.79 -30.94 -36.12
CA ASN A 182 9.53 -29.87 -36.77
C ASN A 182 11.04 -30.15 -36.73
N PRO A 183 11.69 -30.32 -37.91
CA PRO A 183 13.14 -30.28 -38.02
C PRO A 183 13.66 -28.86 -37.79
N ASN A 184 14.58 -28.71 -36.84
CA ASN A 184 15.23 -27.45 -36.48
C ASN A 184 16.74 -27.53 -36.69
N VAL A 185 17.38 -26.37 -36.76
CA VAL A 185 18.83 -26.20 -36.83
C VAL A 185 19.33 -25.61 -35.52
N HIS A 186 20.13 -26.38 -34.81
CA HIS A 186 20.84 -25.97 -33.61
C HIS A 186 21.85 -24.85 -33.95
N LYS A 187 22.22 -24.01 -32.98
CA LYS A 187 23.16 -22.88 -33.16
C LYS A 187 24.52 -23.28 -33.76
N ASN A 188 24.95 -24.52 -33.53
CA ASN A 188 26.19 -25.09 -34.08
C ASN A 188 26.05 -25.65 -35.51
N GLY A 189 24.86 -25.59 -36.11
CA GLY A 189 24.57 -26.09 -37.46
C GLY A 189 24.01 -27.52 -37.53
N ASN A 190 23.98 -28.26 -36.42
CA ASN A 190 23.40 -29.61 -36.40
C ASN A 190 21.88 -29.58 -36.52
N LYS A 191 21.30 -30.61 -37.13
CA LYS A 191 19.85 -30.76 -37.23
C LYS A 191 19.29 -31.49 -35.99
N SER A 192 18.24 -30.94 -35.41
CA SER A 192 17.50 -31.51 -34.28
C SER A 192 16.02 -31.62 -34.65
N ILE A 193 15.46 -32.83 -34.61
CA ILE A 193 14.03 -33.05 -34.83
C ILE A 193 13.33 -32.87 -33.48
N LEU A 194 12.42 -31.91 -33.40
CA LEU A 194 11.60 -31.70 -32.22
C LEU A 194 10.18 -32.18 -32.50
N GLU A 195 9.57 -32.77 -31.48
CA GLU A 195 8.14 -33.00 -31.44
C GLU A 195 7.52 -31.95 -30.53
N THR A 196 6.62 -31.15 -31.08
CA THR A 196 6.10 -29.96 -30.42
C THR A 196 4.59 -30.05 -30.23
N SER A 197 4.12 -29.67 -29.05
CA SER A 197 2.70 -29.53 -28.73
C SER A 197 2.46 -28.15 -28.13
N GLY A 198 1.27 -27.58 -28.33
CA GLY A 198 0.96 -26.24 -27.86
C GLY A 198 -0.53 -26.01 -27.72
N SER A 199 -0.88 -25.13 -26.80
CA SER A 199 -2.26 -24.67 -26.59
C SER A 199 -2.33 -23.15 -26.68
N PRO A 200 -3.37 -22.59 -27.31
CA PRO A 200 -3.53 -21.14 -27.40
C PRO A 200 -3.89 -20.57 -26.03
N ILE A 201 -3.26 -19.46 -25.66
CA ILE A 201 -3.68 -18.62 -24.54
C ILE A 201 -4.46 -17.46 -25.16
N LEU A 202 -5.72 -17.31 -24.76
CA LEU A 202 -6.60 -16.29 -25.33
C LEU A 202 -6.89 -15.19 -24.30
N ASP A 203 -6.90 -13.95 -24.77
CA ASP A 203 -7.37 -12.82 -23.96
C ASP A 203 -8.89 -12.88 -23.73
N ASN A 204 -9.41 -11.95 -22.91
CA ASN A 204 -10.84 -11.84 -22.61
C ASN A 204 -11.74 -11.57 -23.84
N LYS A 205 -11.15 -11.23 -24.99
CA LYS A 205 -11.83 -10.99 -26.27
C LYS A 205 -11.64 -12.15 -27.26
N GLY A 206 -10.95 -13.21 -26.86
CA GLY A 206 -10.66 -14.38 -27.68
C GLY A 206 -9.53 -14.19 -28.69
N ASN A 207 -8.67 -13.18 -28.53
CA ASN A 207 -7.49 -12.97 -29.36
C ASN A 207 -6.28 -13.72 -28.79
N LEU A 208 -5.36 -14.11 -29.69
CA LEU A 208 -4.03 -14.63 -29.35
C LEU A 208 -3.09 -13.47 -28.96
#